data_AF-A0A367ZPW4-F1
#
_entry.id   AF-A0A367ZPW4-F1
#
_cell.length_a   1.000
_cell.length_b   1.000
_cell.length_c   1.000
_cell.angle_alpha   90.00
_cell.angle_beta   90.00
_cell.angle_gamma   90.00
#
_symmetry.space_group_name_H-M   'P 1'
#
loop_
_entity.id
_entity.type
_entity.pdbx_description
1 polymer ?
#
loop_
_entity_poly.entity_id
_entity_poly.type
_entity_poly.pdbx_seq_one_letter_code
_entity_poly.pdbx_strand_id
1 'polypeptide(L)'
;MLTAQETAVTFQVNDSMIKGKVLPGVLIEVSSAEGGTPLASGTTDAAGQLVLNLPPGRYQAAFAKAGYVYIPGTVIEVGAAPQTITTTMTMMMEAVGLTQNRRIQIVLNWGLGPDIPADLDSHVVCACASLAHVYYSAKKHEGEGHSAELDVDDIDGGGPETITLLDPPPGSYRYWVHNYSSWAPHLGKSQAVVRVVIGDAVAAEFRMPATITARVWSPFKAIEVDAALEPKIVRFTPEEEAANLPIQIPPEQTYGIEENTSDLTWGGIIASVLLAILVVAVMAVRRIIRQVA
;
A
#
# COMPACT_ATOMS: atom_id res chain seq x y z
N MET A 1 27.48 27.97 -25.03
CA MET A 1 26.67 27.34 -23.98
C MET A 1 26.45 25.90 -24.39
N LEU A 2 26.89 24.93 -23.59
CA LEU A 2 26.55 23.52 -23.81
C LEU A 2 25.10 23.35 -23.38
N THR A 3 24.20 23.01 -24.31
CA THR A 3 22.86 22.54 -23.97
C THR A 3 23.01 21.25 -23.15
N ALA A 4 22.36 21.18 -22.00
CA ALA A 4 22.31 19.95 -21.22
C ALA A 4 21.75 18.84 -22.12
N GLN A 5 22.41 17.68 -22.13
CA GLN A 5 21.95 16.54 -22.92
C GLN A 5 20.62 16.04 -22.33
N GLU A 6 19.57 16.08 -23.13
CA GLU A 6 18.26 15.56 -22.75
C GLU A 6 18.28 14.02 -22.76
N THR A 7 17.48 13.42 -21.88
CA THR A 7 17.21 11.98 -21.85
C THR A 7 15.74 11.71 -22.14
N ALA A 8 15.45 10.55 -22.72
CA ALA A 8 14.08 10.10 -22.92
C ALA A 8 13.46 9.65 -21.58
N VAL A 9 12.35 10.26 -21.20
CA VAL A 9 11.55 9.88 -20.05
C VAL A 9 10.20 9.37 -20.55
N THR A 10 9.95 8.08 -20.33
CA THR A 10 8.66 7.45 -20.64
C THR A 10 7.77 7.56 -19.41
N PHE A 11 6.67 8.27 -19.51
CA PHE A 11 5.58 8.22 -18.54
C PHE A 11 4.65 7.08 -18.92
N GLN A 12 4.45 6.12 -18.01
CA GLN A 12 3.47 5.05 -18.13
C GLN A 12 2.32 5.33 -17.16
N VAL A 13 1.09 5.48 -17.66
CA VAL A 13 -0.07 5.80 -16.82
C VAL A 13 -1.09 4.67 -16.81
N ASN A 14 -1.47 4.22 -15.62
CA ASN A 14 -2.35 3.08 -15.39
C ASN A 14 -3.57 3.45 -14.54
N ASP A 15 -4.64 2.65 -14.64
CA ASP A 15 -5.83 2.73 -13.80
C ASP A 15 -5.56 2.14 -12.42
N SER A 16 -6.07 2.78 -11.36
CA SER A 16 -5.83 2.32 -9.99
C SER A 16 -6.57 1.06 -9.58
N MET A 17 -7.61 0.63 -10.29
CA MET A 17 -8.48 -0.47 -9.86
C MET A 17 -8.44 -1.69 -10.78
N ILE A 18 -7.88 -1.54 -11.98
CA ILE A 18 -7.93 -2.57 -13.02
C ILE A 18 -6.51 -2.88 -13.48
N LYS A 19 -5.98 -4.03 -13.04
CA LYS A 19 -4.64 -4.48 -13.42
C LYS A 19 -4.46 -4.52 -14.94
N GLY A 20 -3.34 -3.98 -15.39
CA GLY A 20 -2.96 -3.90 -16.80
C GLY A 20 -3.78 -2.90 -17.63
N LYS A 21 -4.76 -2.20 -17.05
CA LYS A 21 -5.49 -1.15 -17.76
C LYS A 21 -4.64 0.12 -17.84
N VAL A 22 -4.01 0.30 -18.99
CA VAL A 22 -3.30 1.53 -19.35
C VAL A 22 -4.30 2.66 -19.66
N LEU A 23 -3.89 3.91 -19.44
CA LEU A 23 -4.73 5.09 -19.61
C LEU A 23 -4.28 5.95 -20.79
N PRO A 24 -4.92 5.83 -21.97
CA PRO A 24 -4.72 6.77 -23.06
C PRO A 24 -5.39 8.12 -22.77
N GLY A 25 -4.90 9.19 -23.38
CA GLY A 25 -5.55 10.49 -23.29
C GLY A 25 -5.31 11.24 -21.97
N VAL A 26 -4.30 10.86 -21.18
CA VAL A 26 -3.90 11.58 -19.96
C VAL A 26 -3.01 12.74 -20.36
N LEU A 27 -3.43 13.97 -20.05
CA LEU A 27 -2.58 15.14 -20.16
C LEU A 27 -1.53 15.11 -19.06
N ILE A 28 -0.27 15.21 -19.44
CA ILE A 28 0.87 15.31 -18.53
C ILE A 28 1.56 16.64 -18.76
N GLU A 29 1.77 17.40 -17.69
CA GLU A 29 2.48 18.67 -17.71
C GLU A 29 3.65 18.62 -16.75
N VAL A 30 4.86 18.88 -17.25
CA VAL A 30 6.10 18.83 -16.48
C VAL A 30 6.63 20.25 -16.28
N SER A 31 6.85 20.64 -15.02
CA SER A 31 7.33 21.96 -14.61
C SER A 31 8.51 21.83 -13.64
N SER A 32 9.25 22.92 -13.42
CA SER A 32 10.34 22.93 -12.41
C SER A 32 9.84 22.97 -10.97
N ALA A 33 8.59 23.41 -10.76
CA ALA A 33 7.93 23.51 -9.47
C ALA A 33 6.42 23.27 -9.63
N GLU A 34 5.76 22.85 -8.55
CA GLU A 34 4.33 22.53 -8.55
C GLU A 34 3.51 23.77 -8.90
N GLY A 35 2.54 23.63 -9.82
CA GLY A 35 1.76 24.75 -10.34
C GLY A 35 2.56 25.77 -11.16
N GLY A 36 3.83 25.50 -11.45
CA GLY A 36 4.65 26.33 -12.34
C GLY A 36 4.27 26.15 -13.80
N THR A 37 4.74 27.08 -14.65
CA THR A 37 4.52 26.98 -16.10
C THR A 37 5.13 25.68 -16.64
N PRO A 38 4.38 24.87 -17.41
CA PRO A 38 4.91 23.66 -18.03
C PRO A 38 6.09 23.97 -18.95
N LEU A 39 7.18 23.22 -18.77
CA LEU A 39 8.37 23.22 -19.62
C LEU A 39 8.20 22.21 -20.77
N ALA A 40 7.46 21.14 -20.52
CA ALA A 40 7.09 20.12 -21.48
C ALA A 40 5.69 19.60 -21.15
N SER A 41 4.95 19.18 -22.17
CA SER A 41 3.65 18.54 -21.98
C SER A 41 3.32 17.63 -23.15
N GLY A 42 2.33 16.76 -22.93
CA GLY A 42 1.83 15.87 -23.94
C GLY A 42 0.68 15.05 -23.42
N THR A 43 0.18 14.16 -24.27
CA THR A 43 -0.92 13.26 -23.92
C THR A 43 -0.49 11.82 -24.14
N THR A 44 -0.86 10.92 -23.22
CA THR A 44 -0.56 9.51 -23.37
C THR A 44 -1.24 8.90 -24.60
N ASP A 45 -0.52 8.02 -25.28
CA ASP A 45 -0.98 7.28 -26.46
C ASP A 45 -1.89 6.09 -26.10
N ALA A 46 -2.22 5.25 -27.09
CA ALA A 46 -3.07 4.07 -26.90
C ALA A 46 -2.50 3.03 -25.92
N ALA A 47 -1.19 3.03 -25.69
CA ALA A 47 -0.51 2.19 -24.71
C ALA A 47 -0.43 2.85 -23.32
N GLY A 48 -1.04 4.04 -23.14
CA GLY A 48 -0.94 4.82 -21.92
C GLY A 48 0.44 5.43 -21.71
N GLN A 49 1.21 5.61 -22.78
CA GLN A 49 2.58 6.11 -22.72
C GLN A 49 2.72 7.51 -23.29
N LEU A 50 3.57 8.32 -22.67
CA LEU A 50 4.07 9.57 -23.22
C LEU A 50 5.59 9.61 -23.08
N VAL A 51 6.31 9.89 -24.16
CA VAL A 51 7.77 10.09 -24.11
C VAL A 51 8.07 11.58 -24.20
N LEU A 52 8.77 12.12 -23.21
CA LEU A 52 9.30 13.49 -23.21
C LEU A 52 10.83 13.44 -23.13
N ASN A 53 11.51 14.33 -23.85
CA ASN A 53 12.95 14.52 -23.68
C ASN A 53 13.17 15.63 -22.64
N LEU A 54 13.83 15.29 -21.54
CA LEU A 54 14.05 16.21 -20.42
C LEU A 54 15.53 16.19 -20.03
N PRO A 55 16.14 17.33 -19.73
CA PRO A 55 17.44 17.36 -19.09
C PRO A 55 17.40 16.60 -17.74
N PRO A 56 18.54 16.03 -17.29
CA PRO A 56 18.64 15.49 -15.94
C PRO A 56 18.33 16.57 -14.90
N GLY A 57 17.50 16.23 -13.91
CA GLY A 57 17.06 17.19 -12.90
C GLY A 57 15.79 16.76 -12.18
N ARG A 58 15.38 17.59 -11.23
CA ARG A 58 14.18 17.40 -10.43
C ARG A 58 13.04 18.24 -11.00
N TYR A 59 11.88 17.61 -11.22
CA TYR A 59 10.70 18.26 -11.78
C TYR A 59 9.45 17.91 -10.98
N GLN A 60 8.35 18.58 -11.32
CA GLN A 60 7.00 18.26 -10.89
C GLN A 60 6.20 17.88 -12.13
N ALA A 61 5.47 16.77 -12.08
CA ALA A 61 4.56 16.36 -13.14
C ALA A 61 3.11 16.34 -12.64
N ALA A 62 2.23 17.04 -13.35
CA ALA A 62 0.79 17.02 -13.13
C ALA A 62 0.10 16.08 -14.13
N PHE A 63 -0.99 15.43 -13.72
CA PHE A 63 -1.72 14.46 -14.53
C PHE A 63 -3.21 14.77 -14.51
N ALA A 64 -3.79 14.99 -15.70
CA ALA A 64 -5.20 15.31 -15.85
C ALA A 64 -5.87 14.42 -16.89
N LYS A 65 -7.03 13.86 -16.53
CA LYS A 65 -7.90 13.09 -17.41
C LYS A 65 -9.35 13.19 -16.93
N ALA A 66 -10.28 13.46 -17.83
CA ALA A 66 -11.70 13.49 -17.49
C ALA A 66 -12.16 12.16 -16.87
N GLY A 67 -12.93 12.22 -15.78
CA GLY A 67 -13.38 11.06 -15.01
C GLY A 67 -12.34 10.48 -14.05
N TYR A 68 -11.13 11.06 -13.98
CA TYR A 68 -10.08 10.67 -13.04
C TYR A 68 -9.69 11.83 -12.13
N VAL A 69 -9.33 11.51 -10.89
CA VAL A 69 -8.83 12.45 -9.89
C VAL A 69 -7.57 13.13 -10.43
N TYR A 70 -7.58 14.46 -10.39
CA TYR A 70 -6.46 15.29 -10.82
C TYR A 70 -5.27 15.11 -9.86
N ILE A 71 -4.08 14.86 -10.41
CA ILE A 71 -2.83 14.83 -9.65
C ILE A 71 -2.12 16.17 -9.92
N PRO A 72 -2.09 17.11 -8.94
CA PRO A 72 -1.61 18.47 -9.17
C PRO A 72 -0.08 18.58 -9.31
N GLY A 73 0.65 17.60 -8.78
CA GLY A 73 2.10 17.55 -8.84
C GLY A 73 2.62 16.29 -8.19
N THR A 74 3.53 15.62 -8.88
CA THR A 74 4.30 14.48 -8.40
C THR A 74 5.77 14.77 -8.68
N VAL A 75 6.62 14.64 -7.66
CA VAL A 75 8.06 14.92 -7.83
C VAL A 75 8.67 13.83 -8.70
N ILE A 76 9.31 14.19 -9.80
CA ILE A 76 10.05 13.23 -10.63
C ILE A 76 11.53 13.60 -10.66
N GLU A 77 12.38 12.59 -10.55
CA GLU A 77 13.83 12.73 -10.70
C GLU A 77 14.23 12.18 -12.07
N VAL A 78 14.86 13.00 -12.90
CA VAL A 78 15.33 12.64 -14.23
C VAL A 78 16.83 12.39 -14.20
N GLY A 79 17.21 11.13 -14.47
CA GLY A 79 18.60 10.71 -14.56
C GLY A 79 19.24 11.03 -15.92
N ALA A 80 20.49 10.61 -16.11
CA ALA A 80 21.22 10.77 -17.37
C ALA A 80 20.94 9.66 -18.40
N ALA A 81 20.22 8.62 -18.02
CA ALA A 81 19.86 7.49 -18.88
C ALA A 81 18.34 7.47 -19.13
N PRO A 82 17.86 6.80 -20.18
CA PRO A 82 16.43 6.61 -20.40
C PRO A 82 15.79 5.89 -19.21
N GLN A 83 14.59 6.33 -18.83
CA GLN A 83 13.88 5.80 -17.68
C GLN A 83 12.37 5.79 -17.90
N THR A 84 11.68 4.92 -17.16
CA THR A 84 10.22 4.87 -17.12
C THR A 84 9.74 5.35 -15.76
N ILE A 85 8.77 6.26 -15.76
CA ILE A 85 8.06 6.75 -14.59
C ILE A 85 6.63 6.22 -14.68
N THR A 86 6.27 5.33 -13.78
CA THR A 86 4.92 4.80 -13.70
C THR A 86 4.08 5.66 -12.76
N THR A 87 2.88 6.05 -13.20
CA THR A 87 1.89 6.75 -12.38
C THR A 87 0.55 6.05 -12.48
N THR A 88 -0.12 5.89 -11.35
CA THR A 88 -1.47 5.35 -11.30
C THR A 88 -2.49 6.45 -11.02
N MET A 89 -3.59 6.50 -11.78
CA MET A 89 -4.69 7.45 -11.57
C MET A 89 -5.96 6.75 -11.08
N THR A 90 -6.66 7.42 -10.18
CA THR A 90 -7.90 6.96 -9.56
C THR A 90 -9.11 7.57 -10.25
N MET A 91 -10.15 6.78 -10.54
CA MET A 91 -11.40 7.32 -11.08
C MET A 91 -12.15 8.17 -10.05
N MET A 92 -12.80 9.24 -10.50
CA MET A 92 -13.68 10.05 -9.64
C MET A 92 -14.87 9.23 -9.11
N MET A 93 -15.44 9.64 -7.99
CA MET A 93 -16.57 8.98 -7.34
C MET A 93 -17.77 8.87 -8.28
N GLU A 94 -18.11 9.96 -8.97
CA GLU A 94 -19.19 9.97 -9.96
C GLU A 94 -18.94 9.00 -11.11
N ALA A 95 -17.68 8.89 -11.57
CA ALA A 95 -17.30 7.98 -12.66
C ALA A 95 -17.48 6.50 -12.31
N VAL A 96 -17.57 6.16 -11.03
CA VAL A 96 -17.87 4.80 -10.53
C VAL A 96 -19.26 4.68 -9.91
N GLY A 97 -20.12 5.69 -10.07
CA GLY A 97 -21.50 5.67 -9.57
C GLY A 97 -21.64 5.87 -8.06
N LEU A 98 -20.60 6.37 -7.38
CA LEU A 98 -20.65 6.73 -5.97
C LEU A 98 -21.00 8.22 -5.84
N THR A 99 -22.12 8.53 -5.20
CA THR A 99 -22.60 9.92 -5.09
C THR A 99 -22.80 10.40 -3.65
N GLN A 100 -22.90 9.49 -2.69
CA GLN A 100 -23.17 9.80 -1.27
C GLN A 100 -22.20 9.10 -0.32
N ASN A 101 -21.35 8.23 -0.83
CA ASN A 101 -20.39 7.48 -0.02
C ASN A 101 -19.20 8.37 0.35
N ARG A 102 -18.53 8.01 1.45
CA ARG A 102 -17.18 8.49 1.76
C ARG A 102 -16.19 7.45 1.26
N ARG A 103 -15.20 7.86 0.47
CA ARG A 103 -14.22 6.93 -0.10
C ARG A 103 -12.81 7.41 0.20
N ILE A 104 -11.99 6.50 0.70
CA ILE A 104 -10.54 6.69 0.85
C ILE A 104 -9.86 5.62 0.04
N GLN A 105 -8.95 6.00 -0.85
CA GLN A 105 -8.14 5.05 -1.61
C GLN A 105 -6.67 5.28 -1.31
N ILE A 106 -5.97 4.22 -0.93
CA ILE A 106 -4.54 4.20 -0.70
C ILE A 106 -3.94 3.42 -1.87
N VAL A 107 -3.34 4.15 -2.80
CA VAL A 107 -2.81 3.62 -4.07
C VAL A 107 -1.29 3.47 -3.93
N LEU A 108 -0.82 2.24 -3.99
CA LEU A 108 0.59 1.87 -4.08
C LEU A 108 0.98 1.69 -5.55
N ASN A 109 2.06 2.34 -5.94
CA ASN A 109 2.74 2.16 -7.23
C ASN A 109 4.24 2.01 -6.96
N TRP A 110 4.96 1.23 -7.76
CA TRP A 110 6.41 1.17 -7.71
C TRP A 110 7.02 1.05 -9.11
N GLY A 111 8.33 1.19 -9.18
CA GLY A 111 9.05 1.17 -10.45
C GLY A 111 8.99 -0.17 -11.17
N LEU A 112 9.39 -0.15 -12.44
CA LEU A 112 9.59 -1.34 -13.27
C LEU A 112 11.06 -1.47 -13.65
N GLY A 113 11.65 -2.65 -13.44
CA GLY A 113 13.04 -2.90 -13.84
C GLY A 113 13.65 -4.14 -13.19
N PRO A 114 14.77 -4.64 -13.72
CA PRO A 114 15.41 -5.87 -13.24
C PRO A 114 15.99 -5.75 -11.81
N ASP A 115 16.30 -4.54 -11.36
CA ASP A 115 16.85 -4.25 -10.03
C ASP A 115 15.80 -3.70 -9.05
N ILE A 116 14.51 -3.71 -9.46
CA ILE A 116 13.39 -3.21 -8.68
C ILE A 116 12.63 -4.42 -8.09
N PRO A 117 12.22 -4.40 -6.81
CA PRO A 117 11.41 -5.48 -6.26
C PRO A 117 10.12 -5.64 -7.05
N ALA A 118 9.81 -6.88 -7.41
CA ALA A 118 8.66 -7.22 -8.24
C ALA A 118 7.36 -7.19 -7.43
N ASP A 119 7.45 -7.53 -6.14
CA ASP A 119 6.30 -7.85 -5.30
C ASP A 119 6.30 -6.97 -4.04
N LEU A 120 5.43 -5.97 -4.05
CA LEU A 120 5.16 -5.07 -2.94
C LEU A 120 3.68 -5.15 -2.58
N ASP A 121 3.41 -5.59 -1.35
CA ASP A 121 2.06 -5.79 -0.85
C ASP A 121 1.58 -4.63 0.02
N SER A 122 0.32 -4.28 -0.19
CA SER A 122 -0.45 -3.34 0.58
C SER A 122 -1.15 -4.06 1.74
N HIS A 123 -0.97 -3.52 2.93
CA HIS A 123 -1.66 -3.99 4.13
C HIS A 123 -2.38 -2.85 4.80
N VAL A 124 -3.61 -3.08 5.25
CA VAL A 124 -4.32 -2.17 6.15
C VAL A 124 -4.93 -2.93 7.31
N VAL A 125 -4.79 -2.38 8.51
CA VAL A 125 -5.58 -2.79 9.67
C VAL A 125 -6.68 -1.75 9.87
N CYS A 126 -7.92 -2.22 9.75
CA CYS A 126 -9.14 -1.46 9.95
C CYS A 126 -9.54 -1.45 11.42
N ALA A 127 -9.92 -0.26 11.94
CA ALA A 127 -10.48 -0.10 13.28
C ALA A 127 -12.01 -0.30 13.35
N CYS A 128 -12.58 -1.00 12.37
CA CYS A 128 -13.99 -1.39 12.34
C CYS A 128 -14.36 -2.36 13.48
N ALA A 129 -15.67 -2.60 13.67
CA ALA A 129 -16.26 -3.34 14.80
C ALA A 129 -15.62 -4.71 15.10
N SER A 130 -14.99 -5.34 14.12
CA SER A 130 -13.97 -6.37 14.32
C SER A 130 -12.67 -5.89 13.68
N LEU A 131 -11.57 -5.82 14.43
CA LEU A 131 -10.25 -5.53 13.86
C LEU A 131 -10.01 -6.45 12.66
N ALA A 132 -9.88 -5.85 11.48
CA ALA A 132 -9.71 -6.60 10.24
C ALA A 132 -8.41 -6.20 9.57
N HIS A 133 -7.56 -7.19 9.31
CA HIS A 133 -6.37 -7.03 8.49
C HIS A 133 -6.70 -7.38 7.05
N VAL A 134 -6.65 -6.39 6.17
CA VAL A 134 -6.85 -6.55 4.73
C VAL A 134 -5.50 -6.57 4.03
N TYR A 135 -5.23 -7.65 3.31
CA TYR A 135 -3.99 -7.92 2.55
C TYR A 135 -4.21 -9.04 1.53
N TYR A 136 -3.18 -9.45 0.77
CA TYR A 136 -3.32 -10.40 -0.34
C TYR A 136 -4.09 -11.69 -0.01
N SER A 137 -3.98 -12.25 1.20
CA SER A 137 -4.69 -13.49 1.54
C SER A 137 -6.09 -13.25 2.14
N ALA A 138 -6.35 -12.05 2.62
CA ALA A 138 -7.61 -11.59 3.19
C ALA A 138 -8.02 -10.26 2.55
N LYS A 139 -8.36 -10.27 1.26
CA LYS A 139 -8.50 -9.05 0.44
C LYS A 139 -9.71 -8.17 0.77
N LYS A 140 -10.63 -8.64 1.60
CA LYS A 140 -11.91 -7.98 1.80
C LYS A 140 -12.41 -8.12 3.23
N HIS A 141 -12.85 -7.00 3.78
CA HIS A 141 -13.62 -6.90 5.00
C HIS A 141 -14.87 -6.06 4.75
N GLU A 142 -16.03 -6.53 5.19
CA GLU A 142 -17.30 -5.81 5.10
C GLU A 142 -18.14 -6.00 6.37
N GLY A 143 -18.79 -4.94 6.82
CA GLY A 143 -19.67 -4.97 7.98
C GLY A 143 -20.24 -3.59 8.30
N GLU A 144 -21.45 -3.55 8.86
CA GLU A 144 -22.09 -2.32 9.39
C GLU A 144 -22.16 -1.14 8.40
N GLY A 145 -22.24 -1.41 7.09
CA GLY A 145 -22.31 -0.38 6.04
C GLY A 145 -20.94 0.15 5.58
N HIS A 146 -19.85 -0.48 6.01
CA HIS A 146 -18.47 -0.20 5.61
C HIS A 146 -17.86 -1.37 4.82
N SER A 147 -16.94 -1.05 3.92
CA SER A 147 -16.02 -2.03 3.32
C SER A 147 -14.57 -1.55 3.29
N ALA A 148 -13.65 -2.49 3.43
CA ALA A 148 -12.22 -2.33 3.17
C ALA A 148 -11.78 -3.43 2.21
N GLU A 149 -11.29 -3.03 1.03
CA GLU A 149 -10.99 -3.96 -0.07
C GLU A 149 -9.63 -3.66 -0.69
N LEU A 150 -8.83 -4.70 -0.88
CA LEU A 150 -7.68 -4.71 -1.79
C LEU A 150 -8.19 -5.12 -3.18
N ASP A 151 -7.96 -4.28 -4.18
CA ASP A 151 -8.47 -4.46 -5.54
C ASP A 151 -7.83 -5.64 -6.28
N VAL A 152 -6.53 -5.56 -6.52
CA VAL A 152 -5.70 -6.52 -7.22
C VAL A 152 -4.39 -6.64 -6.46
N ASP A 153 -3.91 -7.88 -6.43
CA ASP A 153 -2.65 -8.29 -5.86
C ASP A 153 -1.68 -8.44 -7.03
N ASP A 154 -0.65 -7.59 -7.08
CA ASP A 154 0.25 -7.48 -8.22
C ASP A 154 1.67 -7.98 -7.90
N ILE A 155 1.90 -9.25 -8.25
CA ILE A 155 3.15 -9.97 -7.98
C ILE A 155 4.26 -9.76 -9.04
N ASP A 156 3.98 -9.09 -10.16
CA ASP A 156 4.88 -9.05 -11.33
C ASP A 156 5.50 -7.66 -11.62
N GLY A 157 5.29 -6.68 -10.72
CA GLY A 157 5.93 -5.37 -10.74
C GLY A 157 5.10 -4.22 -11.34
N GLY A 158 5.44 -2.99 -10.95
CA GLY A 158 4.85 -1.76 -11.49
C GLY A 158 3.57 -1.29 -10.80
N GLY A 159 2.93 -2.18 -10.05
CA GLY A 159 1.61 -1.96 -9.47
C GLY A 159 0.53 -1.62 -10.52
N PRO A 160 -0.64 -1.16 -10.08
CA PRO A 160 -0.93 -0.74 -8.72
C PRO A 160 -1.41 -1.86 -7.81
N GLU A 161 -1.29 -1.60 -6.51
CA GLU A 161 -2.19 -2.16 -5.52
C GLU A 161 -2.95 -1.02 -4.85
N THR A 162 -4.27 -1.16 -4.73
CA THR A 162 -5.13 -0.12 -4.16
C THR A 162 -6.00 -0.71 -3.07
N ILE A 163 -5.85 -0.16 -1.87
CA ILE A 163 -6.78 -0.37 -0.78
C ILE A 163 -7.87 0.70 -0.86
N THR A 164 -9.13 0.27 -0.95
CA THR A 164 -10.31 1.13 -0.93
C THR A 164 -11.08 0.94 0.37
N LEU A 165 -11.25 2.02 1.13
CA LEU A 165 -12.14 2.10 2.28
C LEU A 165 -13.41 2.85 1.85
N LEU A 166 -14.56 2.18 1.87
CA LEU A 166 -15.87 2.77 1.57
C LEU A 166 -16.66 2.93 2.88
N ASP A 167 -17.14 4.14 3.12
CA ASP A 167 -17.88 4.55 4.31
C ASP A 167 -17.22 4.15 5.65
N PRO A 168 -15.89 4.40 5.83
CA PRO A 168 -15.18 4.00 7.03
C PRO A 168 -15.84 4.56 8.31
N PRO A 169 -16.12 3.73 9.34
CA PRO A 169 -16.54 4.21 10.64
C PRO A 169 -15.41 5.00 11.33
N PRO A 170 -15.73 5.78 12.39
CA PRO A 170 -14.72 6.44 13.20
C PRO A 170 -13.69 5.43 13.73
N GLY A 171 -12.40 5.78 13.65
CA GLY A 171 -11.32 4.90 14.08
C GLY A 171 -9.99 5.16 13.36
N SER A 172 -8.98 4.38 13.76
CA SER A 172 -7.60 4.48 13.28
C SER A 172 -7.26 3.40 12.26
N TYR A 173 -6.98 3.79 11.03
CA TYR A 173 -6.65 2.88 9.92
C TYR A 173 -5.15 2.92 9.67
N ARG A 174 -4.44 1.84 10.00
CA ARG A 174 -2.98 1.76 9.86
C ARG A 174 -2.61 1.02 8.59
N TYR A 175 -1.77 1.64 7.76
CA TYR A 175 -1.37 1.13 6.46
C TYR A 175 0.14 0.95 6.40
N TRP A 176 0.59 -0.14 5.78
CA TRP A 176 2.00 -0.34 5.45
C TRP A 176 2.17 -1.11 4.15
N VAL A 177 3.37 -0.97 3.59
CA VAL A 177 3.86 -1.71 2.43
C VAL A 177 4.83 -2.78 2.92
N HIS A 178 4.75 -4.00 2.38
CA HIS A 178 5.71 -5.07 2.63
C HIS A 178 6.30 -5.58 1.32
N ASN A 179 7.61 -5.67 1.23
CA ASN A 179 8.31 -6.28 0.10
C ASN A 179 8.58 -7.77 0.33
N TYR A 180 7.83 -8.62 -0.38
CA TYR A 180 7.98 -10.08 -0.38
C TYR A 180 8.98 -10.60 -1.42
N SER A 181 9.56 -9.72 -2.25
CA SER A 181 10.55 -10.10 -3.26
C SER A 181 11.77 -10.78 -2.64
N SER A 182 12.21 -11.88 -3.25
CA SER A 182 13.37 -12.65 -2.78
C SER A 182 14.71 -11.96 -3.10
N TRP A 183 14.87 -11.45 -4.33
CA TRP A 183 16.16 -11.03 -4.89
C TRP A 183 16.46 -9.54 -4.74
N ALA A 184 15.41 -8.70 -4.64
CA ALA A 184 15.51 -7.27 -4.38
C ALA A 184 14.80 -6.97 -3.04
N PRO A 185 15.43 -7.29 -1.90
CA PRO A 185 14.75 -7.28 -0.60
C PRO A 185 14.49 -5.87 -0.04
N HIS A 186 15.17 -4.85 -0.57
CA HIS A 186 15.18 -3.53 0.03
C HIS A 186 14.14 -2.62 -0.61
N LEU A 187 13.20 -2.11 0.19
CA LEU A 187 12.20 -1.17 -0.31
C LEU A 187 12.82 0.10 -0.89
N GLY A 188 13.98 0.57 -0.43
CA GLY A 188 14.64 1.76 -1.01
C GLY A 188 14.96 1.66 -2.50
N LYS A 189 14.94 0.46 -3.11
CA LYS A 189 15.09 0.28 -4.56
C LYS A 189 13.78 0.25 -5.34
N SER A 190 12.64 0.20 -4.65
CA SER A 190 11.32 0.09 -5.26
C SER A 190 10.88 1.32 -6.04
N GLN A 191 11.38 2.51 -5.70
CA GLN A 191 10.80 3.77 -6.16
C GLN A 191 9.31 3.90 -5.78
N ALA A 192 8.87 3.19 -4.73
CA ALA A 192 7.47 3.14 -4.35
C ALA A 192 6.90 4.53 -4.02
N VAL A 193 5.70 4.76 -4.50
CA VAL A 193 4.88 5.94 -4.24
C VAL A 193 3.56 5.45 -3.66
N VAL A 194 3.20 5.95 -2.49
CA VAL A 194 1.88 5.76 -1.90
C VAL A 194 1.12 7.06 -2.01
N ARG A 195 -0.03 7.04 -2.69
CA ARG A 195 -0.93 8.18 -2.81
C ARG A 195 -2.23 7.90 -2.07
N VAL A 196 -2.63 8.82 -1.21
CA VAL A 196 -3.93 8.77 -0.52
C VAL A 196 -4.87 9.73 -1.22
N VAL A 197 -5.98 9.20 -1.73
CA VAL A 197 -7.09 9.94 -2.34
C VAL A 197 -8.26 9.90 -1.37
N ILE A 198 -8.80 11.06 -1.01
CA ILE A 198 -10.00 11.19 -0.18
C ILE A 198 -11.07 11.84 -1.04
N GLY A 199 -12.18 11.13 -1.27
CA GLY A 199 -13.21 11.51 -2.23
C GLY A 199 -12.62 11.60 -3.65
N ASP A 200 -12.58 12.81 -4.19
CA ASP A 200 -12.08 13.15 -5.54
C ASP A 200 -10.81 14.02 -5.52
N ALA A 201 -10.08 14.03 -4.41
CA ALA A 201 -8.86 14.82 -4.26
C ALA A 201 -7.69 13.98 -3.76
N VAL A 202 -6.50 14.24 -4.32
CA VAL A 202 -5.24 13.75 -3.74
C VAL A 202 -5.02 14.45 -2.40
N ALA A 203 -5.12 13.69 -1.31
CA ALA A 203 -4.94 14.19 0.05
C ALA A 203 -3.47 14.17 0.49
N ALA A 204 -2.70 13.17 0.02
CA ALA A 204 -1.27 13.10 0.25
C ALA A 204 -0.57 12.19 -0.75
N GLU A 205 0.72 12.44 -0.94
CA GLU A 205 1.65 11.55 -1.63
C GLU A 205 2.88 11.34 -0.75
N PHE A 206 3.37 10.10 -0.69
CA PHE A 206 4.53 9.68 0.06
C PHE A 206 5.45 8.87 -0.84
N ARG A 207 6.75 9.11 -0.73
CA ARG A 207 7.77 8.49 -1.59
C ARG A 207 8.74 7.70 -0.73
N MET A 208 9.04 6.49 -1.17
CA MET A 208 10.04 5.64 -0.56
C MET A 208 11.42 6.30 -0.62
N PRO A 209 12.08 6.56 0.53
CA PRO A 209 13.44 7.06 0.52
C PRO A 209 14.40 5.99 -0.02
N ALA A 210 15.29 6.38 -0.94
CA ALA A 210 16.17 5.44 -1.64
C ALA A 210 17.21 4.73 -0.73
N THR A 211 17.40 5.22 0.49
CA THR A 211 18.37 4.72 1.47
C THR A 211 17.81 3.61 2.35
N ILE A 212 16.51 3.32 2.29
CA ILE A 212 15.87 2.33 3.16
C ILE A 212 16.27 0.90 2.74
N THR A 213 16.82 0.15 3.70
CA THR A 213 17.14 -1.28 3.55
C THR A 213 16.08 -2.20 4.16
N ALA A 214 15.08 -1.65 4.84
CA ALA A 214 13.97 -2.42 5.39
C ALA A 214 13.08 -3.03 4.29
N ARG A 215 12.36 -4.09 4.67
CA ARG A 215 11.33 -4.73 3.84
C ARG A 215 9.94 -4.16 4.08
N VAL A 216 9.75 -3.35 5.12
CA VAL A 216 8.46 -2.79 5.53
C VAL A 216 8.53 -1.28 5.55
N TRP A 217 7.43 -0.63 5.17
CA TRP A 217 7.29 0.82 5.23
C TRP A 217 5.86 1.28 5.50
N SER A 218 5.68 2.07 6.54
CA SER A 218 4.47 2.84 6.83
C SER A 218 4.69 4.29 6.37
N PRO A 219 4.01 4.77 5.31
CA PRO A 219 4.17 6.15 4.82
C PRO A 219 3.66 7.23 5.80
N PHE A 220 2.73 6.85 6.67
CA PHE A 220 2.12 7.69 7.70
C PHE A 220 1.70 6.79 8.88
N LYS A 221 1.34 7.38 10.03
CA LYS A 221 0.95 6.59 11.23
C LYS A 221 -0.37 5.87 11.02
N ALA A 222 -1.38 6.64 10.64
CA ALA A 222 -2.73 6.19 10.41
C ALA A 222 -3.51 7.22 9.58
N ILE A 223 -4.63 6.79 9.03
CA ILE A 223 -5.74 7.67 8.68
C ILE A 223 -6.72 7.58 9.85
N GLU A 224 -6.99 8.70 10.51
CA GLU A 224 -7.97 8.79 11.59
C GLU A 224 -9.29 9.31 11.02
N VAL A 225 -10.37 8.56 11.21
CA VAL A 225 -11.74 9.03 10.92
C VAL A 225 -12.35 9.45 12.24
N ASP A 226 -12.76 10.70 12.35
CA ASP A 226 -13.35 11.22 13.59
C ASP A 226 -14.85 10.90 13.72
N ALA A 227 -15.45 11.31 14.83
CA ALA A 227 -16.89 11.12 15.08
C ALA A 227 -17.79 11.91 14.10
N ALA A 228 -17.25 12.93 13.43
CA ALA A 228 -17.92 13.65 12.35
C ALA A 228 -17.71 12.99 10.98
N LEU A 229 -17.09 11.80 10.94
CA LEU A 229 -16.84 11.01 9.75
C LEU A 229 -15.81 11.62 8.79
N GLU A 230 -14.98 12.55 9.30
CA GLU A 230 -13.96 13.25 8.54
C GLU A 230 -12.60 12.53 8.65
N PRO A 231 -12.01 12.09 7.52
CA PRO A 231 -10.71 11.44 7.51
C PRO A 231 -9.55 12.42 7.56
N LYS A 232 -8.56 12.14 8.40
CA LYS A 232 -7.31 12.90 8.54
C LYS A 232 -6.10 11.99 8.50
N ILE A 233 -5.14 12.31 7.64
CA ILE A 233 -3.85 11.60 7.59
C ILE A 233 -2.96 12.09 8.72
N VAL A 234 -2.57 11.18 9.63
CA VAL A 234 -1.64 11.46 10.72
C VAL A 234 -0.23 11.05 10.32
N ARG A 235 0.65 12.05 10.14
CA ARG A 235 2.04 11.84 9.72
C ARG A 235 2.96 11.55 10.91
N PHE A 236 4.06 10.83 10.66
CA PHE A 236 5.16 10.74 11.60
C PHE A 236 5.83 12.11 11.80
N THR A 237 6.32 12.36 13.01
CA THR A 237 7.18 13.52 13.29
C THR A 237 8.63 13.19 12.94
N PRO A 238 9.51 14.20 12.76
CA PRO A 238 10.93 13.95 12.51
C PRO A 238 11.59 13.08 13.58
N GLU A 239 11.18 13.19 14.85
CA GLU A 239 11.69 12.37 15.94
C GLU A 239 11.29 10.90 15.81
N GLU A 240 10.07 10.64 15.35
CA GLU A 240 9.56 9.29 15.11
C GLU A 240 10.19 8.63 13.88
N GLU A 241 10.47 9.43 12.85
CA GLU A 241 11.27 9.00 11.70
C GLU A 241 12.70 8.63 12.14
N ALA A 242 13.32 9.45 12.99
CA ALA A 242 14.63 9.16 13.57
C ALA A 242 14.62 7.90 14.47
N ALA A 243 13.48 7.59 15.09
CA ALA A 243 13.24 6.37 15.84
C ALA A 243 12.87 5.16 14.97
N ASN A 244 12.94 5.29 13.63
CA ASN A 244 12.63 4.24 12.67
C ASN A 244 11.18 3.69 12.75
N LEU A 245 10.22 4.48 13.28
CA LEU A 245 8.81 4.05 13.29
C LEU A 245 8.24 3.79 11.88
N PRO A 246 8.60 4.55 10.82
CA PRO A 246 8.13 4.25 9.47
C PRO A 246 8.56 2.90 8.92
N ILE A 247 9.52 2.19 9.50
CA ILE A 247 10.02 0.90 8.99
C ILE A 247 9.72 -0.28 9.92
N GLN A 248 8.84 -0.07 10.90
CA GLN A 248 8.30 -1.12 11.77
C GLN A 248 6.94 -1.57 11.25
N ILE A 249 6.62 -2.85 11.45
CA ILE A 249 5.25 -3.34 11.23
C ILE A 249 4.38 -2.72 12.33
N PRO A 250 3.31 -1.98 11.99
CA PRO A 250 2.40 -1.47 12.99
C PRO A 250 1.84 -2.63 13.82
N PRO A 251 1.78 -2.53 15.14
CA PRO A 251 1.18 -3.58 15.94
C PRO A 251 -0.27 -3.79 15.51
N GLU A 252 -0.62 -5.02 15.17
CA GLU A 252 -2.01 -5.50 15.18
C GLU A 252 -2.43 -5.58 16.64
N GLN A 253 -2.78 -4.45 17.25
CA GLN A 253 -3.34 -4.49 18.60
C GLN A 253 -4.57 -5.39 18.59
N THR A 254 -4.58 -6.44 19.40
CA THR A 254 -5.77 -7.20 19.78
C THR A 254 -6.74 -6.27 20.50
N TYR A 255 -7.52 -5.51 19.75
CA TYR A 255 -8.60 -4.71 20.29
C TYR A 255 -9.84 -5.60 20.36
N GLY A 256 -10.21 -6.01 21.58
CA GLY A 256 -11.55 -6.48 21.88
C GLY A 256 -11.81 -7.99 21.86
N ILE A 257 -10.79 -8.85 21.96
CA ILE A 257 -11.00 -10.10 22.70
C ILE A 257 -10.52 -9.79 24.11
N GLU A 258 -11.44 -9.52 25.04
CA GLU A 258 -11.12 -9.81 26.43
C GLU A 258 -10.69 -11.27 26.44
N GLU A 259 -9.39 -11.53 26.59
CA GLU A 259 -8.97 -12.85 27.03
C GLU A 259 -9.64 -13.04 28.39
N ASN A 260 -10.77 -13.75 28.37
CA ASN A 260 -11.42 -14.21 29.56
C ASN A 260 -10.47 -15.21 30.22
N THR A 261 -9.50 -14.70 30.97
CA THR A 261 -8.54 -15.48 31.75
C THR A 261 -9.19 -16.09 33.00
N SER A 262 -10.52 -16.00 33.15
CA SER A 262 -11.22 -16.56 34.30
C SER A 262 -11.46 -18.08 34.24
N ASP A 263 -11.14 -18.77 33.13
CA ASP A 263 -11.38 -20.22 33.02
C ASP A 263 -10.12 -21.10 32.96
N LEU A 264 -8.93 -20.58 33.26
CA LEU A 264 -7.75 -21.41 33.50
C LEU A 264 -7.46 -21.54 34.99
N THR A 265 -8.35 -22.24 35.69
CA THR A 265 -7.97 -22.78 37.01
C THR A 265 -6.84 -23.79 36.80
N TRP A 266 -5.78 -23.63 37.59
CA TRP A 266 -4.59 -24.52 37.58
C TRP A 266 -4.92 -26.02 37.74
N GLY A 267 -6.14 -26.37 38.18
CA GLY A 267 -6.62 -27.75 38.25
C GLY A 267 -6.85 -28.42 36.88
N GLY A 268 -7.22 -27.66 35.84
CA GLY A 268 -7.50 -28.21 34.50
C GLY A 268 -6.25 -28.66 33.74
N ILE A 269 -5.13 -27.96 33.94
CA ILE A 269 -3.83 -28.27 33.30
C ILE A 269 -3.21 -29.53 33.92
N ILE A 270 -3.37 -29.75 35.24
CA ILE A 270 -2.83 -30.92 35.92
C ILE A 270 -3.60 -32.20 35.53
N ALA A 271 -4.93 -32.12 35.35
CA ALA A 271 -5.74 -33.27 34.97
C ALA A 271 -5.43 -33.76 33.53
N SER A 272 -5.16 -32.83 32.61
CA SER A 272 -4.86 -33.14 31.20
C SER A 272 -3.44 -33.72 31.02
N VAL A 273 -2.46 -33.25 31.79
CA VAL A 273 -1.10 -33.81 31.79
C VAL A 273 -1.05 -35.21 32.44
N LEU A 274 -1.80 -35.46 33.52
CA LEU A 274 -1.87 -36.79 34.13
C LEU A 274 -2.59 -37.83 33.24
N LEU A 275 -3.62 -37.42 32.51
CA LEU A 275 -4.32 -38.30 31.57
C LEU A 275 -3.42 -38.70 30.39
N ALA A 276 -2.61 -37.76 29.88
CA ALA A 276 -1.64 -38.04 28.80
C ALA A 276 -0.54 -39.02 29.26
N ILE A 277 -0.04 -38.88 30.50
CA ILE A 277 0.97 -39.80 31.07
C ILE A 277 0.38 -41.20 31.27
N LEU A 278 -0.87 -41.32 31.73
CA LEU A 278 -1.54 -42.62 31.91
C LEU A 278 -1.76 -43.35 30.58
N VAL A 279 -2.15 -42.62 29.52
CA VAL A 279 -2.37 -43.19 28.18
C VAL A 279 -1.06 -43.69 27.55
N VAL A 280 0.05 -42.96 27.73
CA VAL A 280 1.37 -43.41 27.26
C VAL A 280 1.86 -44.63 28.06
N ALA A 281 1.64 -44.67 29.37
CA ALA A 281 2.01 -45.82 30.21
C ALA A 281 1.22 -47.09 29.82
N VAL A 282 -0.09 -46.98 29.60
CA VAL A 282 -0.93 -48.12 29.18
C VAL A 282 -0.55 -48.62 27.78
N MET A 283 -0.16 -47.72 26.86
CA MET A 283 0.34 -48.12 25.53
C MET A 283 1.71 -48.78 25.59
N ALA A 284 2.62 -48.33 26.46
CA ALA A 284 3.93 -48.94 26.64
C ALA A 284 3.82 -50.36 27.23
N VAL A 285 2.97 -50.56 28.23
CA VAL A 285 2.72 -51.89 28.84
C VAL A 285 2.10 -52.86 27.83
N ARG A 286 1.13 -52.42 27.01
CA ARG A 286 0.54 -53.24 25.94
C ARG A 286 1.54 -53.63 24.84
N ARG A 287 2.56 -52.80 24.59
CA ARG A 287 3.60 -53.07 23.59
C ARG A 287 4.63 -54.10 24.09
N ILE A 288 4.93 -54.09 25.39
CA ILE A 288 5.83 -55.06 26.04
C ILE A 288 5.16 -56.45 26.12
N ILE A 289 3.87 -56.52 26.47
CA ILE A 289 3.14 -57.81 26.57
C ILE A 289 3.04 -58.53 25.21
N ARG A 290 3.01 -57.79 24.08
CA ARG A 290 2.97 -58.37 22.73
C ARG A 290 4.32 -58.89 22.20
N GLN A 291 5.44 -58.60 22.86
CA GLN A 291 6.77 -59.08 22.45
C GLN A 291 7.25 -60.31 23.24
N VAL A 292 6.49 -60.76 24.24
CA VAL A 292 6.84 -61.89 25.12
C VAL A 292 5.80 -63.04 25.01
N ALA A 293 4.90 -62.98 24.03
CA ALA A 293 3.95 -64.04 23.69
C ALA A 293 4.26 -64.64 22.32
#